data_AF-A0A3R7VUS0-F1
#
_entry.id   AF-A0A3R7VUS0-F1
#
_cell.length_a   1.000
_cell.length_b   1.000
_cell.length_c   1.000
_cell.angle_alpha   90.00
_cell.angle_beta   90.00
_cell.angle_gamma   90.00
#
_symmetry.space_group_name_H-M   'P 1'
#
loop_
_entity.id
_entity.type
_entity.pdbx_description
1 polymer ?
#
loop_
_entity_poly.entity_id
_entity_poly.type
_entity_poly.pdbx_seq_one_letter_code
_entity_poly.pdbx_strand_id
1 'polypeptide(L)'
;MHGKDFLVENYFNSNQLIVDQGCKVLGSLEKGGLSNYWGLQIDSYLNQDQKNLKKKTITSLQNSFIEFLKRCNLLGTCKITGKVVYQNKYEIPNFLKRLINAKDKNFICQKPILGFTSKKLKDKDLNNVDEEKTKLNAKNFFKKIKKKNNIIFHNFFVDKIFKMQNFFGIVCVDANKNKKTFYTKKIVFAAGTIATTKIIVDYLKIKSEVRIRHHPRLLSVFFSRKSIISKLKFTPSLIQIINNHKKDYYTADLRPGNKLITKSIIEAFPFMWPFKFLINLIRHRLLFSNILLDSSYSNLFMKKEKKSYKLYVKKKDTKKKLTQRNRKIFEFLKKNKVVFPFFKTFFPGFGADYHYFGSIPFNNKGKLSVNDQCQLNGNKNIYIVDGSVFNFKTNKYPLGLMVANARRIGKLLSK
;
A
#
# COMPACT_ATOMS: atom_id res chain seq x y z
N MET A 1 12.73 6.70 6.45
CA MET A 1 12.85 6.22 5.05
C MET A 1 12.67 7.38 4.08
N HIS A 2 13.60 8.33 4.11
CA HIS A 2 13.95 9.05 2.89
C HIS A 2 15.11 8.27 2.29
N GLY A 3 14.87 7.61 1.17
CA GLY A 3 15.93 6.89 0.46
C GLY A 3 16.85 7.91 -0.17
N LYS A 4 18.05 8.07 0.39
CA LYS A 4 19.26 8.30 -0.42
C LYS A 4 19.70 6.96 -1.00
N ASP A 5 18.76 6.27 -1.63
CA ASP A 5 19.00 4.98 -2.26
C ASP A 5 19.00 5.28 -3.74
N PHE A 6 20.14 5.04 -4.41
CA PHE A 6 20.36 5.37 -5.82
C PHE A 6 19.20 4.88 -6.72
N LEU A 7 18.58 3.75 -6.38
CA LEU A 7 17.44 3.18 -7.10
C LEU A 7 16.11 3.94 -6.91
N VAL A 8 15.96 4.70 -5.82
CA VAL A 8 14.83 5.61 -5.58
C VAL A 8 15.01 6.89 -6.38
N GLU A 9 16.20 7.48 -6.39
CA GLU A 9 16.48 8.69 -7.18
C GLU A 9 16.37 8.40 -8.68
N ASN A 10 16.96 7.28 -9.12
CA ASN A 10 16.86 6.85 -10.51
C ASN A 10 15.44 6.52 -10.95
N TYR A 11 14.55 6.12 -10.04
CA TYR A 11 13.15 5.92 -10.39
C TYR A 11 12.53 7.17 -11.01
N PHE A 12 12.75 8.34 -10.41
CA PHE A 12 12.19 9.60 -10.93
C PHE A 12 12.87 10.00 -12.24
N ASN A 13 14.20 9.89 -12.30
CA ASN A 13 14.97 10.22 -13.50
C ASN A 13 14.58 9.33 -14.69
N SER A 14 14.56 8.01 -14.52
CA SER A 14 14.20 7.05 -15.58
C SER A 14 12.76 7.18 -16.04
N ASN A 15 11.83 7.56 -15.15
CA ASN A 15 10.44 7.82 -15.52
C ASN A 15 10.21 9.28 -15.98
N GLN A 16 11.24 10.12 -16.01
CA GLN A 16 11.17 11.55 -16.35
C GLN A 16 10.12 12.30 -15.51
N LEU A 17 10.10 11.99 -14.21
CA LEU A 17 9.18 12.56 -13.24
C LEU A 17 9.82 13.76 -12.52
N ILE A 18 9.14 14.91 -12.56
CA ILE A 18 9.49 16.09 -11.77
C ILE A 18 8.53 16.15 -10.59
N VAL A 19 9.05 16.19 -9.37
CA VAL A 19 8.25 16.15 -8.13
C VAL A 19 8.25 17.51 -7.46
N ASP A 20 7.08 18.13 -7.32
CA ASP A 20 6.94 19.39 -6.61
C ASP A 20 7.25 19.26 -5.12
N GLN A 21 7.75 20.34 -4.49
CA GLN A 21 8.20 20.33 -3.09
C GLN A 21 7.15 19.81 -2.08
N GLY A 22 5.86 20.09 -2.33
CA GLY A 22 4.73 19.65 -1.51
C GLY A 22 4.31 18.18 -1.71
N CYS A 23 4.89 17.52 -2.72
CA CYS A 23 4.67 16.14 -3.06
C CYS A 23 5.81 15.29 -2.46
N LYS A 24 5.44 14.24 -1.73
CA LYS A 24 6.37 13.34 -1.02
C LYS A 24 6.18 11.91 -1.51
N VAL A 25 6.00 11.78 -2.81
CA VAL A 25 5.91 10.51 -3.51
C VAL A 25 7.24 9.75 -3.41
N LEU A 26 7.14 8.43 -3.39
CA LEU A 26 8.27 7.52 -3.43
C LEU A 26 8.06 6.52 -4.56
N GLY A 27 9.14 6.12 -5.22
CA GLY A 27 9.17 4.99 -6.14
C GLY A 27 10.53 4.29 -6.06
N SER A 28 10.65 3.13 -6.68
CA SER A 28 11.90 2.37 -6.69
C SER A 28 11.99 1.52 -7.95
N LEU A 29 13.17 1.50 -8.57
CA LEU A 29 13.52 0.60 -9.67
C LEU A 29 13.97 -0.78 -9.19
N GLU A 30 14.03 -1.03 -7.88
CA GLU A 30 14.35 -2.35 -7.35
C GLU A 30 13.39 -3.41 -7.89
N LYS A 31 13.90 -4.64 -8.01
CA LYS A 31 13.04 -5.80 -8.29
C LYS A 31 11.98 -5.93 -7.19
N GLY A 32 10.72 -5.74 -7.59
CA GLY A 32 9.58 -5.72 -6.67
C GLY A 32 9.14 -4.34 -6.19
N GLY A 33 9.89 -3.28 -6.51
CA GLY A 33 9.60 -1.89 -6.16
C GLY A 33 9.25 -1.70 -4.69
N LEU A 34 8.21 -0.93 -4.42
CA LEU A 34 7.79 -0.59 -3.06
C LEU A 34 7.29 -1.77 -2.22
N SER A 35 7.03 -2.94 -2.82
CA SER A 35 6.64 -4.14 -2.06
C SER A 35 7.75 -4.71 -1.18
N ASN A 36 8.99 -4.23 -1.32
CA ASN A 36 10.08 -4.54 -0.40
C ASN A 36 10.01 -3.73 0.90
N TYR A 37 9.34 -2.56 0.89
CA TYR A 37 9.40 -1.56 1.97
C TYR A 37 8.06 -1.29 2.67
N TRP A 38 7.04 -2.11 2.43
CA TRP A 38 5.70 -1.92 2.98
C TRP A 38 5.54 -2.44 4.42
N GLY A 39 4.50 -1.96 5.11
CA GLY A 39 4.25 -2.18 6.55
C GLY A 39 3.60 -3.50 6.94
N LEU A 40 3.58 -4.50 6.06
CA LEU A 40 3.10 -5.87 6.30
C LEU A 40 1.70 -5.98 6.90
N GLN A 41 0.83 -5.02 6.58
CA GLN A 41 -0.54 -4.96 7.04
C GLN A 41 -1.47 -5.04 5.84
N ILE A 42 -2.50 -5.89 5.95
CA ILE A 42 -3.59 -6.02 5.00
C ILE A 42 -4.90 -5.88 5.78
N ASP A 43 -5.86 -5.16 5.20
CA ASP A 43 -7.20 -5.07 5.77
C ASP A 43 -7.88 -6.46 5.80
N SER A 44 -8.53 -6.77 6.91
CA SER A 44 -9.24 -8.05 7.12
C SER A 44 -10.62 -8.12 6.45
N TYR A 45 -10.97 -7.08 5.68
CA TYR A 45 -12.28 -6.86 5.10
C TYR A 45 -12.19 -6.46 3.63
N LEU A 46 -13.22 -6.86 2.88
CA LEU A 46 -13.40 -6.53 1.47
C LEU A 46 -14.66 -5.69 1.32
N ASN A 47 -14.52 -4.38 1.53
CA ASN A 47 -15.63 -3.46 1.30
C ASN A 47 -15.86 -3.26 -0.21
N GLN A 48 -17.11 -3.00 -0.60
CA GLN A 48 -17.49 -2.70 -1.98
C GLN A 48 -17.15 -1.25 -2.36
N ASP A 49 -15.88 -0.90 -2.25
CA ASP A 49 -15.38 0.40 -2.70
C ASP A 49 -15.50 0.55 -4.23
N GLN A 50 -15.44 -0.57 -4.96
CA GLN A 50 -15.51 -0.62 -6.42
C GLN A 50 -16.95 -0.76 -6.92
N LYS A 51 -17.77 0.27 -6.68
CA LYS A 51 -19.21 0.27 -7.01
C LYS A 51 -19.54 -0.01 -8.47
N ASN A 52 -18.61 0.29 -9.38
CA ASN A 52 -18.83 0.16 -10.82
C ASN A 52 -18.58 -1.26 -11.34
N LEU A 53 -18.08 -2.18 -10.51
CA LEU A 53 -17.84 -3.57 -10.93
C LEU A 53 -19.13 -4.40 -10.88
N LYS A 54 -19.29 -5.30 -11.84
CA LYS A 54 -20.41 -6.26 -11.83
C LYS A 54 -20.28 -7.19 -10.62
N LYS A 55 -21.42 -7.65 -10.07
CA LYS A 55 -21.49 -8.59 -8.94
C LYS A 55 -20.59 -9.81 -9.14
N LYS A 56 -20.61 -10.43 -10.33
CA LYS A 56 -19.75 -11.57 -10.68
C LYS A 56 -18.26 -11.27 -10.54
N THR A 57 -17.84 -10.06 -10.90
CA THR A 57 -16.45 -9.61 -10.83
C THR A 57 -16.03 -9.41 -9.38
N ILE A 58 -16.91 -8.83 -8.55
CA ILE A 58 -16.70 -8.69 -7.11
C ILE A 58 -16.56 -10.07 -6.46
N THR A 59 -17.45 -11.03 -6.75
CA THR A 59 -17.36 -12.40 -6.24
C THR A 59 -16.04 -13.07 -6.64
N SER A 60 -15.63 -12.93 -7.90
CA SER A 60 -14.36 -13.47 -8.39
C SER A 60 -13.14 -12.86 -7.70
N LEU A 61 -13.19 -11.56 -7.39
CA LEU A 61 -12.17 -10.85 -6.63
C LEU A 61 -12.12 -11.35 -5.18
N GLN A 62 -13.26 -11.51 -4.52
CA GLN A 62 -13.36 -12.08 -3.16
C GLN A 62 -12.79 -13.49 -3.10
N ASN A 63 -13.16 -14.36 -4.04
CA ASN A 63 -12.63 -15.72 -4.12
C ASN A 63 -11.11 -15.73 -4.31
N SER A 64 -10.59 -14.86 -5.17
CA SER A 64 -9.15 -14.73 -5.42
C SER A 64 -8.40 -14.19 -4.19
N PHE A 65 -9.03 -13.33 -3.39
CA PHE A 65 -8.49 -12.86 -2.12
C PHE A 65 -8.40 -13.98 -1.09
N ILE A 66 -9.49 -14.73 -0.88
CA ILE A 66 -9.50 -15.88 0.05
C ILE A 66 -8.43 -16.91 -0.35
N GLU A 67 -8.33 -17.22 -1.64
CA GLU A 67 -7.31 -18.14 -2.13
C GLU A 67 -5.90 -17.61 -1.90
N PHE A 68 -5.67 -16.31 -2.09
CA PHE A 68 -4.39 -15.67 -1.78
C PHE A 68 -4.02 -15.82 -0.30
N LEU A 69 -4.97 -15.56 0.62
CA LEU A 69 -4.77 -15.75 2.06
C LEU A 69 -4.41 -17.21 2.39
N LYS A 70 -5.16 -18.18 1.84
CA LYS A 70 -4.95 -19.61 2.04
C LYS A 70 -3.60 -20.08 1.50
N ARG A 71 -3.29 -19.77 0.23
CA ARG A 71 -2.03 -20.19 -0.40
C ARG A 71 -0.79 -19.61 0.27
N CYS A 72 -0.89 -18.39 0.80
CA CYS A 72 0.21 -17.74 1.48
C CYS A 72 0.25 -18.06 2.98
N ASN A 73 -0.78 -18.68 3.56
CA ASN A 73 -0.91 -18.88 5.00
C ASN A 73 -0.66 -17.59 5.81
N LEU A 74 -1.35 -16.50 5.45
CA LEU A 74 -1.16 -15.20 6.12
C LEU A 74 -1.74 -15.19 7.55
N LEU A 75 -1.10 -14.50 8.48
CA LEU A 75 -1.60 -14.45 9.87
C LEU A 75 -2.78 -13.48 9.99
N GLY A 76 -3.93 -13.94 10.46
CA GLY A 76 -5.11 -13.12 10.72
C GLY A 76 -6.43 -13.87 10.55
N THR A 77 -7.53 -13.12 10.59
CA THR A 77 -8.87 -13.65 10.33
C THR A 77 -9.53 -12.75 9.29
N CYS A 78 -10.14 -13.35 8.27
CA CYS A 78 -10.96 -12.62 7.29
C CYS A 78 -12.43 -12.99 7.50
N LYS A 79 -13.29 -11.98 7.53
CA LYS A 79 -14.74 -12.16 7.56
C LYS A 79 -15.36 -11.56 6.31
N ILE A 80 -16.28 -12.29 5.69
CA ILE A 80 -17.13 -11.81 4.60
C ILE A 80 -18.57 -12.02 5.05
N THR A 81 -19.39 -10.96 4.98
CA THR A 81 -20.81 -10.98 5.42
C THR A 81 -20.98 -11.61 6.81
N GLY A 82 -20.12 -11.23 7.76
CA GLY A 82 -20.11 -11.74 9.14
C GLY A 82 -19.48 -13.12 9.33
N LYS A 83 -19.42 -13.97 8.30
CA LYS A 83 -18.88 -15.33 8.35
C LYS A 83 -17.36 -15.34 8.23
N VAL A 84 -16.70 -16.14 9.06
CA VAL A 84 -15.25 -16.36 8.97
C VAL A 84 -14.96 -17.24 7.76
N VAL A 85 -14.20 -16.71 6.79
CA VAL A 85 -13.84 -17.43 5.53
C VAL A 85 -12.37 -17.84 5.49
N TYR A 86 -11.56 -17.26 6.38
CA TYR A 86 -10.14 -17.56 6.53
C TYR A 86 -9.67 -17.28 7.95
N GLN A 87 -8.81 -18.13 8.49
CA GLN A 87 -8.26 -17.97 9.84
C GLN A 87 -6.88 -18.61 9.98
N ASN A 88 -5.95 -17.84 10.53
CA ASN A 88 -4.63 -18.26 11.01
C ASN A 88 -4.24 -17.33 12.16
N LYS A 89 -4.52 -17.75 13.40
CA LYS A 89 -4.55 -16.83 14.55
C LYS A 89 -3.13 -16.44 15.00
N TYR A 90 -3.01 -15.19 15.45
CA TYR A 90 -1.88 -14.67 16.24
C TYR A 90 -2.41 -13.94 17.48
N GLU A 91 -1.63 -13.88 18.55
CA GLU A 91 -1.97 -13.14 19.78
C GLU A 91 -1.37 -11.72 19.76
N ILE A 92 -2.03 -10.83 20.50
CA ILE A 92 -1.59 -9.46 20.75
C ILE A 92 -1.68 -9.19 22.25
N PRO A 93 -0.96 -8.19 22.79
CA PRO A 93 -1.03 -7.86 24.21
C PRO A 93 -2.47 -7.66 24.70
N ASN A 94 -2.80 -8.24 25.86
CA ASN A 94 -4.17 -8.24 26.41
C ASN A 94 -4.76 -6.82 26.53
N PHE A 95 -3.95 -5.82 26.88
CA PHE A 95 -4.43 -4.45 27.00
C PHE A 95 -4.88 -3.83 25.67
N LEU A 96 -4.29 -4.25 24.54
CA LEU A 96 -4.74 -3.90 23.21
C LEU A 96 -5.97 -4.73 22.82
N LYS A 97 -5.99 -6.04 23.14
CA LYS A 97 -7.14 -6.93 22.89
C LYS A 97 -8.45 -6.39 23.48
N ARG A 98 -8.39 -5.72 24.65
CA ARG A 98 -9.55 -5.04 25.25
C ARG A 98 -10.18 -3.99 24.33
N LEU A 99 -9.43 -3.31 23.47
CA LEU A 99 -9.97 -2.34 22.52
C LEU A 99 -10.94 -2.99 21.51
N ILE A 100 -10.67 -4.23 21.11
CA ILE A 100 -11.54 -4.98 20.18
C ILE A 100 -12.90 -5.26 20.81
N ASN A 101 -12.92 -5.47 22.13
CA ASN A 101 -14.13 -5.76 22.89
C ASN A 101 -14.80 -4.49 23.45
N ALA A 102 -14.14 -3.33 23.37
CA ALA A 102 -14.66 -2.07 23.85
C ALA A 102 -15.82 -1.61 22.96
N LYS A 103 -17.01 -1.45 23.54
CA LYS A 103 -18.14 -0.83 22.86
C LYS A 103 -17.88 0.67 22.77
N ASP A 104 -17.67 1.18 21.55
CA ASP A 104 -17.57 2.61 21.28
C ASP A 104 -18.49 2.99 20.12
N LYS A 105 -19.18 4.11 20.26
CA LYS A 105 -20.15 4.58 19.26
C LYS A 105 -19.52 4.96 17.92
N ASN A 106 -18.26 5.41 17.95
CA ASN A 106 -17.55 5.95 16.78
C ASN A 106 -16.50 5.00 16.21
N PHE A 107 -15.98 4.09 17.03
CA PHE A 107 -14.81 3.29 16.67
C PHE A 107 -15.05 1.79 16.73
N ILE A 108 -14.58 1.11 15.70
CA ILE A 108 -14.47 -0.34 15.64
C ILE A 108 -12.98 -0.68 15.66
N CYS A 109 -12.57 -1.54 16.59
CA CYS A 109 -11.20 -2.03 16.67
C CYS A 109 -11.12 -3.47 16.20
N GLN A 110 -10.09 -3.79 15.41
CA GLN A 110 -9.88 -5.14 14.92
C GLN A 110 -8.40 -5.45 14.71
N LYS A 111 -8.08 -6.74 14.66
CA LYS A 111 -6.77 -7.22 14.24
C LYS A 111 -6.67 -7.17 12.71
N PRO A 112 -5.59 -6.61 12.14
CA PRO A 112 -5.33 -6.72 10.71
C PRO A 112 -4.87 -8.14 10.34
N ILE A 113 -4.82 -8.39 9.03
CA ILE A 113 -4.06 -9.53 8.49
C ILE A 113 -2.59 -9.07 8.36
N LEU A 114 -1.66 -9.89 8.84
CA LEU A 114 -0.23 -9.64 8.77
C LEU A 114 0.39 -10.35 7.57
N GLY A 115 1.27 -9.66 6.87
CA GLY A 115 2.00 -10.15 5.69
C GLY A 115 3.14 -11.11 6.03
N PHE A 116 2.88 -12.14 6.85
CA PHE A 116 3.81 -13.23 7.13
C PHE A 116 3.25 -14.55 6.62
N THR A 117 4.00 -15.26 5.77
CA THR A 117 3.62 -16.57 5.25
C THR A 117 4.05 -17.66 6.22
N SER A 118 3.20 -18.01 7.18
CA SER A 118 3.51 -18.99 8.23
C SER A 118 2.34 -19.95 8.42
N LYS A 119 2.61 -21.28 8.36
CA LYS A 119 1.55 -22.30 8.44
C LYS A 119 0.77 -22.19 9.75
N LYS A 120 1.48 -22.18 10.89
CA LYS A 120 0.96 -21.91 12.25
C LYS A 120 2.12 -21.43 13.12
N LEU A 121 1.88 -20.44 13.96
CA LEU A 121 2.86 -19.99 14.95
C LEU A 121 2.76 -20.83 16.22
N LYS A 122 3.91 -21.24 16.77
CA LYS A 122 4.00 -21.80 18.11
C LYS A 122 3.41 -20.78 19.09
N ASP A 123 2.45 -21.23 19.89
CA ASP A 123 1.69 -20.44 20.87
C ASP A 123 1.03 -19.17 20.31
N LYS A 124 0.88 -19.07 18.98
CA LYS A 124 0.37 -17.88 18.28
C LYS A 124 1.20 -16.60 18.54
N ASP A 125 2.43 -16.73 19.06
CA ASP A 125 3.31 -15.61 19.38
C ASP A 125 4.05 -15.12 18.13
N LEU A 126 3.93 -13.82 17.85
CA LEU A 126 4.63 -13.14 16.75
C LEU A 126 6.15 -13.15 16.91
N ASN A 127 6.68 -13.32 18.13
CA ASN A 127 8.12 -13.44 18.35
C ASN A 127 8.71 -14.74 17.77
N ASN A 128 7.88 -15.71 17.42
CA ASN A 128 8.29 -16.97 16.79
C ASN A 128 8.31 -16.90 15.25
N VAL A 129 8.08 -15.71 14.66
CA VAL A 129 8.13 -15.50 13.20
C VAL A 129 9.58 -15.34 12.74
N ASP A 130 10.01 -16.16 11.78
CA ASP A 130 11.23 -15.91 10.99
C ASP A 130 10.94 -14.80 9.96
N GLU A 131 11.19 -13.55 10.33
CA GLU A 131 10.86 -12.37 9.52
C GLU A 131 11.49 -12.44 8.12
N GLU A 132 12.77 -12.78 8.02
CA GLU A 132 13.49 -12.78 6.74
C GLU A 132 12.92 -13.80 5.75
N LYS A 133 12.55 -15.00 6.22
CA LYS A 133 12.04 -16.07 5.35
C LYS A 133 10.54 -15.97 5.07
N THR A 134 9.76 -15.45 6.02
CA THR A 134 8.29 -15.49 5.95
C THR A 134 7.66 -14.16 5.54
N LYS A 135 8.41 -13.05 5.55
CA LYS A 135 7.89 -11.75 5.10
C LYS A 135 7.35 -11.83 3.68
N LEU A 136 6.11 -11.38 3.50
CA LEU A 136 5.46 -11.26 2.21
C LEU A 136 6.06 -10.06 1.47
N ASN A 137 7.09 -10.31 0.66
CA ASN A 137 7.75 -9.31 -0.19
C ASN A 137 8.12 -9.92 -1.54
N ALA A 138 8.48 -9.07 -2.50
CA ALA A 138 8.87 -9.54 -3.83
C ALA A 138 10.11 -10.43 -3.81
N LYS A 139 11.10 -10.13 -2.95
CA LYS A 139 12.31 -10.97 -2.79
C LYS A 139 11.97 -12.43 -2.51
N ASN A 140 11.08 -12.68 -1.54
CA ASN A 140 10.67 -14.03 -1.15
C ASN A 140 9.74 -14.69 -2.16
N PHE A 141 8.86 -13.92 -2.83
CA PHE A 141 8.08 -14.45 -3.96
C PHE A 141 8.95 -14.83 -5.16
N PHE A 142 9.93 -13.99 -5.50
CA PHE A 142 10.80 -14.22 -6.64
C PHE A 142 11.61 -15.51 -6.49
N LYS A 143 12.12 -15.81 -5.29
CA LYS A 143 12.77 -17.09 -4.98
C LYS A 143 11.87 -18.31 -5.29
N LYS A 144 10.55 -18.19 -5.08
CA LYS A 144 9.58 -19.26 -5.38
C LYS A 144 9.27 -19.36 -6.88
N ILE A 145 9.27 -18.23 -7.59
CA ILE A 145 8.93 -18.20 -9.03
C ILE A 145 10.13 -18.59 -9.91
N LYS A 146 11.37 -18.21 -9.55
CA LYS A 146 12.58 -18.52 -10.32
C LYS A 146 12.79 -20.03 -10.53
N LYS A 147 12.20 -20.87 -9.68
CA LYS A 147 12.22 -22.33 -9.81
C LYS A 147 11.34 -22.87 -10.95
N LYS A 148 10.64 -22.02 -11.71
CA LYS A 148 9.76 -22.42 -12.81
C LYS A 148 10.40 -22.09 -14.15
N ASN A 149 10.59 -23.09 -15.00
CA ASN A 149 11.35 -22.98 -16.25
C ASN A 149 10.62 -22.18 -17.35
N ASN A 150 9.33 -21.87 -17.17
CA ASN A 150 8.49 -21.24 -18.19
C ASN A 150 8.36 -19.70 -18.06
N ILE A 151 9.19 -19.05 -17.23
CA ILE A 151 9.15 -17.59 -17.04
C ILE A 151 10.53 -17.00 -17.30
N ILE A 152 10.61 -16.17 -18.33
CA ILE A 152 11.83 -15.43 -18.69
C ILE A 152 11.81 -14.08 -17.98
N PHE A 153 12.86 -13.77 -17.22
CA PHE A 153 13.03 -12.48 -16.57
C PHE A 153 14.03 -11.64 -17.32
N HIS A 154 13.59 -10.48 -17.79
CA HIS A 154 14.44 -9.48 -18.42
C HIS A 154 14.77 -8.37 -17.41
N ASN A 155 16.04 -7.94 -17.35
CA ASN A 155 16.50 -6.87 -16.46
C ASN A 155 16.46 -5.51 -17.17
N PHE A 156 15.25 -5.07 -17.52
CA PHE A 156 15.04 -3.78 -18.18
C PHE A 156 13.92 -3.01 -17.49
N PHE A 157 13.98 -1.70 -17.63
CA PHE A 157 12.88 -0.78 -17.38
C PHE A 157 12.06 -0.56 -18.65
N VAL A 158 10.74 -0.47 -18.55
CA VAL A 158 9.85 -0.19 -19.70
C VAL A 158 9.68 1.32 -19.85
N ASP A 159 10.19 1.89 -20.95
CA ASP A 159 10.10 3.32 -21.22
C ASP A 159 8.75 3.71 -21.85
N LYS A 160 8.38 3.03 -22.94
CA LYS A 160 7.15 3.31 -23.70
C LYS A 160 6.65 2.08 -24.44
N ILE A 161 5.40 2.15 -24.88
CA ILE A 161 4.81 1.17 -25.80
C ILE A 161 4.25 1.85 -27.04
N PHE A 162 4.16 1.12 -28.12
CA PHE A 162 3.49 1.53 -29.34
C PHE A 162 2.75 0.36 -29.96
N LYS A 163 1.69 0.66 -30.72
CA LYS A 163 0.91 -0.34 -31.44
C LYS A 163 1.38 -0.42 -32.89
N MET A 164 1.66 -1.63 -33.33
CA MET A 164 1.77 -2.03 -34.74
C MET A 164 0.53 -2.88 -35.07
N GLN A 165 0.19 -3.05 -36.34
CA GLN A 165 -1.06 -3.72 -36.78
C GLN A 165 -1.58 -4.81 -35.82
N ASN A 166 -0.81 -5.90 -35.68
CA ASN A 166 -1.18 -7.08 -34.87
C ASN A 166 -0.38 -7.25 -33.57
N PHE A 167 0.57 -6.35 -33.29
CA PHE A 167 1.52 -6.49 -32.18
C PHE A 167 1.73 -5.16 -31.45
N PHE A 168 2.26 -5.24 -30.23
CA PHE A 168 2.76 -4.10 -29.50
C PHE A 168 4.28 -4.19 -29.46
N GLY A 169 4.93 -3.07 -29.78
CA GLY A 169 6.34 -2.86 -29.49
C GLY A 169 6.48 -2.27 -28.08
N ILE A 170 7.32 -2.90 -27.27
CA ILE A 170 7.66 -2.48 -25.91
C ILE A 170 9.11 -2.04 -25.92
N VAL A 171 9.34 -0.72 -25.77
CA VAL A 171 10.69 -0.16 -25.72
C VAL A 171 11.17 -0.23 -24.28
N CYS A 172 12.26 -0.95 -24.10
CA CYS A 172 12.90 -1.23 -22.83
C CYS A 172 14.29 -0.59 -22.79
N VAL A 173 14.74 -0.18 -21.60
CA VAL A 173 16.03 0.46 -21.35
C VAL A 173 16.73 -0.25 -20.20
N ASP A 174 18.01 -0.58 -20.36
CA ASP A 174 18.82 -1.18 -19.29
C ASP A 174 19.53 -0.12 -18.43
N ALA A 175 20.35 -0.56 -17.48
CA ALA A 175 21.11 0.33 -16.60
C ALA A 175 22.14 1.19 -17.36
N ASN A 176 22.62 0.73 -18.52
CA ASN A 176 23.59 1.41 -19.38
C ASN A 176 22.92 2.29 -20.44
N LYS A 177 21.60 2.49 -20.35
CA LYS A 177 20.78 3.23 -21.31
C LYS A 177 20.66 2.59 -22.70
N ASN A 178 21.05 1.33 -22.87
CA ASN A 178 20.84 0.60 -24.12
C ASN A 178 19.36 0.33 -24.30
N LYS A 179 18.88 0.51 -25.53
CA LYS A 179 17.47 0.28 -25.88
C LYS A 179 17.30 -1.10 -26.50
N LYS A 180 16.24 -1.79 -26.07
CA LYS A 180 15.78 -3.04 -26.69
C LYS A 180 14.27 -2.99 -26.88
N THR A 181 13.80 -3.42 -28.04
CA THR A 181 12.36 -3.53 -28.31
C THR A 181 11.93 -4.98 -28.26
N PHE A 182 10.90 -5.26 -27.47
CA PHE A 182 10.23 -6.56 -27.46
C PHE A 182 8.88 -6.46 -28.16
N TYR A 183 8.47 -7.51 -28.87
CA TYR A 183 7.20 -7.54 -29.57
C TYR A 183 6.28 -8.59 -28.95
N THR A 184 5.01 -8.24 -28.74
CA THR A 184 4.01 -9.13 -28.16
C THR A 184 2.61 -8.84 -28.67
N LYS A 185 1.72 -9.83 -28.64
CA LYS A 185 0.28 -9.64 -28.94
C LYS A 185 -0.51 -9.12 -27.74
N LYS A 186 -0.04 -9.37 -26.52
CA LYS A 186 -0.74 -9.02 -25.27
C LYS A 186 0.23 -8.44 -24.25
N ILE A 187 -0.22 -7.44 -23.48
CA ILE A 187 0.55 -6.79 -22.41
C ILE A 187 -0.25 -6.83 -21.11
N VAL A 188 0.41 -7.14 -20.00
CA VAL A 188 -0.17 -7.02 -18.65
C VAL A 188 0.71 -6.08 -17.82
N PHE A 189 0.18 -4.90 -17.48
CA PHE A 189 0.87 -3.91 -16.68
C PHE A 189 0.64 -4.11 -15.18
N ALA A 190 1.76 -4.19 -14.46
CA ALA A 190 1.82 -4.15 -13.00
C ALA A 190 3.08 -3.38 -12.54
N ALA A 191 3.46 -2.32 -13.26
CA ALA A 191 4.70 -1.56 -13.03
C ALA A 191 4.63 -0.63 -11.80
N GLY A 192 3.50 -0.62 -11.09
CA GLY A 192 3.19 0.33 -10.03
C GLY A 192 2.41 1.51 -10.58
N THR A 193 1.49 2.04 -9.78
CA THR A 193 0.46 2.98 -10.25
C THR A 193 1.02 4.16 -11.03
N ILE A 194 2.08 4.81 -10.56
CA ILE A 194 2.62 6.01 -11.21
C ILE A 194 3.25 5.67 -12.57
N ALA A 195 4.16 4.68 -12.60
CA ALA A 195 4.83 4.25 -13.83
C ALA A 195 3.84 3.70 -14.87
N THR A 196 2.93 2.82 -14.45
CA THR A 196 1.85 2.32 -15.31
C THR A 196 1.01 3.47 -15.87
N THR A 197 0.65 4.46 -15.04
CA THR A 197 -0.12 5.62 -15.52
C THR A 197 0.66 6.42 -16.56
N LYS A 198 1.94 6.70 -16.32
CA LYS A 198 2.81 7.41 -17.27
C LYS A 198 2.84 6.71 -18.63
N ILE A 199 3.12 5.41 -18.63
CA ILE A 199 3.21 4.61 -19.87
C ILE A 199 1.89 4.63 -20.66
N ILE A 200 0.75 4.48 -19.96
CA ILE A 200 -0.57 4.45 -20.61
C ILE A 200 -1.00 5.85 -21.09
N VAL A 201 -0.72 6.90 -20.33
CA VAL A 201 -0.99 8.29 -20.73
C VAL A 201 -0.18 8.67 -21.97
N ASP A 202 1.09 8.27 -22.04
CA ASP A 202 1.92 8.43 -23.24
C ASP A 202 1.34 7.68 -24.43
N TYR A 203 1.01 6.40 -24.26
CA TYR A 203 0.43 5.56 -25.32
C TYR A 203 -0.88 6.14 -25.88
N LEU A 204 -1.76 6.62 -24.99
CA LEU A 204 -3.04 7.22 -25.38
C LEU A 204 -2.93 8.69 -25.81
N LYS A 205 -1.73 9.29 -25.75
CA LYS A 205 -1.46 10.70 -26.06
C LYS A 205 -2.33 11.67 -25.23
N ILE A 206 -2.58 11.34 -23.96
CA ILE A 206 -3.39 12.17 -23.07
C ILE A 206 -2.57 13.37 -22.58
N LYS A 207 -3.09 14.57 -22.79
CA LYS A 207 -2.47 15.84 -22.34
C LYS A 207 -3.08 16.39 -21.05
N SER A 208 -4.29 15.96 -20.71
CA SER A 208 -5.00 16.43 -19.52
C SER A 208 -4.34 15.92 -18.23
N GLU A 209 -4.59 16.64 -17.14
CA GLU A 209 -4.17 16.22 -15.80
C GLU A 209 -4.83 14.89 -15.41
N VAL A 210 -4.04 13.98 -14.85
CA VAL A 210 -4.52 12.72 -14.29
C VAL A 210 -4.41 12.78 -12.77
N ARG A 211 -5.51 12.53 -12.07
CA ARG A 211 -5.52 12.43 -10.62
C ARG A 211 -4.96 11.08 -10.18
N ILE A 212 -3.99 11.08 -9.29
CA ILE A 212 -3.51 9.89 -8.59
C ILE A 212 -4.14 9.90 -7.20
N ARG A 213 -4.90 8.85 -6.88
CA ARG A 213 -5.48 8.71 -5.54
C ARG A 213 -4.44 8.16 -4.58
N HIS A 214 -4.51 8.61 -3.34
CA HIS A 214 -3.75 8.09 -2.21
C HIS A 214 -4.54 8.31 -0.92
N HIS A 215 -4.05 7.80 0.21
CA HIS A 215 -4.65 8.03 1.53
C HIS A 215 -3.78 9.00 2.32
N PRO A 216 -4.11 10.32 2.37
CA PRO A 216 -3.31 11.27 3.14
C PRO A 216 -3.11 10.80 4.57
N ARG A 217 -1.86 10.80 5.02
CA ARG A 217 -1.47 10.26 6.33
C ARG A 217 -0.99 11.31 7.31
N LEU A 218 -1.23 11.06 8.59
CA LEU A 218 -0.55 11.71 9.71
C LEU A 218 0.14 10.64 10.55
N LEU A 219 1.43 10.84 10.84
CA LEU A 219 2.14 10.00 11.79
C LEU A 219 1.89 10.54 13.19
N SER A 220 1.62 9.65 14.14
CA SER A 220 1.44 10.00 15.55
C SER A 220 2.22 9.03 16.44
N VAL A 221 2.77 9.55 17.53
CA VAL A 221 3.44 8.77 18.56
C VAL A 221 2.72 9.00 19.87
N PHE A 222 2.31 7.92 20.51
CA PHE A 222 1.69 7.89 21.83
C PHE A 222 2.62 7.19 22.82
N PHE A 223 2.52 7.55 24.09
CA PHE A 223 3.21 6.85 25.15
C PHE A 223 2.25 5.86 25.84
N SER A 224 2.53 4.58 25.70
CA SER A 224 1.74 3.48 26.22
C SER A 224 1.88 3.34 27.73
N ARG A 225 0.77 3.01 28.39
CA ARG A 225 0.76 2.64 29.81
C ARG A 225 1.48 1.31 30.08
N LYS A 226 1.50 0.41 29.10
CA LYS A 226 2.17 -0.89 29.18
C LYS A 226 3.24 -1.04 28.11
N SER A 227 4.35 -1.69 28.44
CA SER A 227 5.38 -2.02 27.46
C SER A 227 4.92 -3.11 26.49
N ILE A 228 5.44 -3.07 25.26
CA ILE A 228 5.34 -4.13 24.26
C ILE A 228 6.76 -4.47 23.82
N ILE A 229 7.16 -5.71 24.11
CA ILE A 229 8.44 -6.26 23.68
C ILE A 229 8.19 -7.11 22.44
N SER A 230 8.95 -6.87 21.37
CA SER A 230 8.91 -7.66 20.15
C SER A 230 10.34 -7.99 19.71
N LYS A 231 10.57 -9.24 19.32
CA LYS A 231 11.83 -9.72 18.73
C LYS A 231 11.95 -9.40 17.23
N LEU A 232 10.87 -8.93 16.60
CA LEU A 232 10.85 -8.59 15.18
C LEU A 232 11.69 -7.34 14.92
N LYS A 233 12.41 -7.30 13.79
CA LYS A 233 13.10 -6.09 13.33
C LYS A 233 12.07 -5.02 12.98
N PHE A 234 10.97 -5.44 12.37
CA PHE A 234 9.82 -4.61 12.09
C PHE A 234 8.52 -5.29 12.56
N THR A 235 7.93 -4.78 13.64
CA THR A 235 6.60 -5.24 14.08
C THR A 235 5.51 -4.53 13.28
N PRO A 236 4.63 -5.26 12.56
CA PRO A 236 3.48 -4.67 11.89
C PRO A 236 2.48 -4.09 12.90
N SER A 237 1.39 -3.49 12.38
CA SER A 237 0.32 -3.04 13.26
C SER A 237 -0.35 -4.22 13.95
N LEU A 238 -0.59 -4.07 15.25
CA LEU A 238 -1.29 -5.07 16.07
C LEU A 238 -2.80 -4.82 16.11
N ILE A 239 -3.22 -3.55 15.94
CA ILE A 239 -4.62 -3.14 15.94
C ILE A 239 -4.87 -2.06 14.89
N GLN A 240 -6.01 -2.16 14.23
CA GLN A 240 -6.60 -1.11 13.43
C GLN A 240 -7.83 -0.56 14.17
N ILE A 241 -7.93 0.77 14.24
CA ILE A 241 -9.05 1.52 14.81
C ILE A 241 -9.73 2.22 13.64
N ILE A 242 -10.99 1.90 13.39
CA ILE A 242 -11.75 2.36 12.23
C ILE A 242 -12.86 3.26 12.71
N ASN A 243 -12.98 4.46 12.16
CA ASN A 243 -14.17 5.26 12.35
C ASN A 243 -15.32 4.66 11.53
N ASN A 244 -16.42 4.30 12.19
CA ASN A 244 -17.54 3.60 11.58
C ASN A 244 -18.57 4.54 10.91
N HIS A 245 -18.39 5.87 10.96
CA HIS A 245 -19.31 6.81 10.33
C HIS A 245 -19.10 6.86 8.81
N LYS A 246 -20.17 6.58 8.06
CA LYS A 246 -20.16 6.52 6.57
C LYS A 246 -19.63 7.80 5.89
N LYS A 247 -19.81 8.97 6.53
CA LYS A 247 -19.43 10.29 5.98
C LYS A 247 -18.06 10.80 6.45
N ASP A 248 -17.41 10.15 7.42
CA ASP A 248 -16.09 10.56 7.98
C ASP A 248 -15.20 9.32 8.18
N TYR A 249 -14.93 8.59 7.09
CA TYR A 249 -14.20 7.34 7.17
C TYR A 249 -12.68 7.56 7.23
N TYR A 250 -12.07 7.20 8.36
CA TYR A 250 -10.62 7.18 8.54
C TYR A 250 -10.23 6.00 9.43
N THR A 251 -8.96 5.63 9.36
CA THR A 251 -8.41 4.59 10.23
C THR A 251 -7.15 5.07 10.91
N ALA A 252 -6.94 4.61 12.13
CA ALA A 252 -5.64 4.61 12.78
C ALA A 252 -5.13 3.18 12.91
N ASP A 253 -3.82 3.00 12.93
CA ASP A 253 -3.18 1.73 13.27
C ASP A 253 -2.32 1.88 14.53
N LEU A 254 -2.02 0.80 15.26
CA LEU A 254 -1.13 0.84 16.42
C LEU A 254 0.02 -0.14 16.24
N ARG A 255 1.23 0.40 16.17
CA ARG A 255 2.49 -0.32 16.02
C ARG A 255 3.39 -0.06 17.23
N PRO A 256 4.02 -1.08 17.82
CA PRO A 256 5.01 -0.85 18.87
C PRO A 256 6.29 -0.23 18.29
N GLY A 257 6.97 0.56 19.11
CA GLY A 257 8.27 1.12 18.79
C GLY A 257 9.35 0.05 18.62
N ASN A 258 10.25 0.29 17.67
CA ASN A 258 11.41 -0.55 17.41
C ASN A 258 12.60 0.31 16.92
N LYS A 259 13.78 -0.29 16.81
CA LYS A 259 15.02 0.41 16.42
C LYS A 259 14.92 1.06 15.02
N LEU A 260 14.21 0.44 14.08
CA LEU A 260 14.00 0.98 12.72
C LEU A 260 13.16 2.25 12.76
N ILE A 261 12.13 2.29 13.61
CA ILE A 261 11.33 3.49 13.81
C ILE A 261 12.14 4.58 14.51
N THR A 262 12.95 4.24 15.53
CA THR A 262 13.88 5.20 16.15
C THR A 262 14.79 5.83 15.09
N LYS A 263 15.40 5.02 14.21
CA LYS A 263 16.21 5.52 13.09
C LYS A 263 15.42 6.47 12.19
N SER A 264 14.18 6.12 11.86
CA SER A 264 13.30 6.96 11.03
C SER A 264 12.93 8.28 11.71
N ILE A 265 12.81 8.33 13.04
CA ILE A 265 12.63 9.58 13.80
C ILE A 265 13.86 10.45 13.67
N ILE A 266 15.06 9.91 13.90
CA ILE A 266 16.31 10.67 13.79
C ILE A 266 16.52 11.20 12.36
N GLU A 267 16.21 10.39 11.34
CA GLU A 267 16.24 10.84 9.93
C GLU A 267 15.28 12.01 9.67
N ALA A 268 14.08 11.99 10.26
CA ALA A 268 13.08 13.05 10.08
C ALA A 268 13.38 14.30 10.93
N PHE A 269 14.05 14.12 12.06
CA PHE A 269 14.39 15.17 13.02
C PHE A 269 15.86 15.01 13.46
N PRO A 270 16.83 15.43 12.63
CA PRO A 270 18.25 15.22 12.92
C PRO A 270 18.71 15.77 14.27
N PHE A 271 18.11 16.87 14.74
CA PHE A 271 18.37 17.45 16.07
C PHE A 271 18.04 16.51 17.24
N MET A 272 17.25 15.45 17.03
CA MET A 272 16.95 14.45 18.04
C MET A 272 18.08 13.41 18.23
N TRP A 273 19.14 13.46 17.42
CA TRP A 273 20.24 12.49 17.45
C TRP A 273 20.88 12.32 18.84
N PRO A 274 21.16 13.38 19.63
CA PRO A 274 21.68 13.22 20.99
C PRO A 274 20.75 12.42 21.91
N PHE A 275 19.43 12.49 21.69
CA PHE A 275 18.42 11.78 22.47
C PHE A 275 18.14 10.36 21.97
N LYS A 276 18.87 9.87 20.95
CA LYS A 276 18.67 8.54 20.36
C LYS A 276 18.75 7.42 21.41
N PHE A 277 19.65 7.53 22.38
CA PHE A 277 19.76 6.57 23.47
C PHE A 277 18.49 6.53 24.32
N LEU A 278 17.99 7.69 24.77
CA LEU A 278 16.76 7.80 25.56
C LEU A 278 15.55 7.27 24.80
N ILE A 279 15.40 7.61 23.52
CA ILE A 279 14.31 7.09 22.67
C ILE A 279 14.39 5.55 22.60
N ASN A 280 15.59 4.99 22.49
CA ASN A 280 15.80 3.55 22.47
C ASN A 280 15.49 2.87 23.80
N LEU A 281 15.76 3.54 24.93
CA LEU A 281 15.42 3.05 26.27
C LEU A 281 13.90 2.95 26.43
N ILE A 282 13.17 3.99 26.02
CA ILE A 282 11.70 4.05 26.18
C ILE A 282 10.92 3.44 25.02
N ARG A 283 11.56 2.98 23.94
CA ARG A 283 10.90 2.54 22.69
C ARG A 283 9.79 1.50 22.89
N HIS A 284 9.96 0.62 23.88
CA HIS A 284 8.99 -0.43 24.20
C HIS A 284 7.67 0.11 24.77
N ARG A 285 7.64 1.39 25.18
CA ARG A 285 6.43 2.12 25.57
C ARG A 285 5.93 3.05 24.48
N LEU A 286 6.60 3.19 23.34
CA LEU A 286 6.12 4.02 22.24
C LEU A 286 5.14 3.24 21.36
N LEU A 287 3.99 3.84 21.08
CA LEU A 287 3.02 3.36 20.09
C LEU A 287 2.96 4.34 18.92
N PHE A 288 3.32 3.85 17.75
CA PHE A 288 3.25 4.58 16.50
C PHE A 288 1.92 4.32 15.81
N SER A 289 1.40 5.35 15.16
CA SER A 289 0.14 5.27 14.44
C SER A 289 0.22 6.04 13.12
N ASN A 290 -0.28 5.45 12.04
CA ASN A 290 -0.68 6.22 10.86
C ASN A 290 -2.18 6.43 10.94
N ILE A 291 -2.58 7.69 10.81
CA ILE A 291 -3.97 8.04 10.58
C ILE A 291 -4.16 8.28 9.09
N LEU A 292 -5.03 7.51 8.48
CA LEU A 292 -5.28 7.49 7.04
C LEU A 292 -6.70 7.97 6.77
N LEU A 293 -6.83 9.08 6.05
CA LEU A 293 -8.12 9.58 5.56
C LEU A 293 -8.60 8.77 4.34
N ASP A 294 -9.85 8.95 3.94
CA ASP A 294 -10.35 8.43 2.66
C ASP A 294 -9.82 9.19 1.44
N SER A 295 -9.93 8.53 0.29
CA SER A 295 -9.37 9.00 -0.97
C SER A 295 -10.05 10.26 -1.52
N SER A 296 -11.17 10.73 -0.95
CA SER A 296 -11.72 12.06 -1.27
C SER A 296 -10.75 13.18 -0.89
N TYR A 297 -9.98 12.99 0.18
CA TYR A 297 -8.93 13.90 0.64
C TYR A 297 -7.63 13.79 -0.18
N SER A 298 -7.54 12.80 -1.08
CA SER A 298 -6.41 12.66 -1.99
C SER A 298 -6.18 13.92 -2.81
N ASN A 299 -4.92 14.25 -3.05
CA ASN A 299 -4.53 15.52 -3.62
C ASN A 299 -3.22 15.44 -4.42
N LEU A 300 -3.02 14.32 -5.11
CA LEU A 300 -1.87 14.09 -5.97
C LEU A 300 -2.33 14.06 -7.43
N PHE A 301 -1.58 14.72 -8.29
CA PHE A 301 -1.87 14.85 -9.71
C PHE A 301 -0.62 14.63 -10.54
N MET A 302 -0.81 14.16 -11.76
CA MET A 302 0.24 13.99 -12.76
C MET A 302 -0.17 14.69 -14.05
N LYS A 303 0.73 15.48 -14.64
CA LYS A 303 0.49 16.15 -15.92
C LYS A 303 1.75 16.07 -16.77
N LYS A 304 1.57 15.84 -18.08
CA LYS A 304 2.68 15.88 -19.02
C LYS A 304 3.12 17.33 -19.26
N GLU A 305 4.41 17.59 -19.12
CA GLU A 305 5.06 18.88 -19.40
C GLU A 305 6.26 18.66 -20.33
N LYS A 306 6.10 19.05 -21.60
CA LYS A 306 7.06 18.80 -22.67
C LYS A 306 7.43 17.30 -22.75
N LYS A 307 8.68 16.95 -22.43
CA LYS A 307 9.20 15.57 -22.41
C LYS A 307 9.03 14.89 -21.04
N SER A 308 8.65 15.62 -20.00
CA SER A 308 8.59 15.12 -18.62
C SER A 308 7.17 15.05 -18.08
N TYR A 309 7.02 14.48 -16.89
CA TYR A 309 5.76 14.41 -16.15
C TYR A 309 5.90 15.08 -14.79
N LYS A 310 5.10 16.10 -14.54
CA LYS A 310 5.07 16.80 -13.25
C LYS A 310 4.10 16.10 -12.29
N LEU A 311 4.58 15.79 -11.10
CA LEU A 311 3.82 15.28 -9.96
C LEU A 311 3.63 16.40 -8.94
N TYR A 312 2.38 16.78 -8.68
CA TYR A 312 2.08 17.96 -7.87
C TYR A 312 0.83 17.80 -7.02
N VAL A 313 0.66 18.77 -6.12
CA VAL A 313 -0.43 18.85 -5.17
C VAL A 313 -1.12 20.21 -5.31
N LYS A 314 -2.44 20.24 -5.11
CA LYS A 314 -3.19 21.51 -5.05
C LYS A 314 -3.31 21.98 -3.59
N LYS A 315 -3.63 23.24 -3.28
CA LYS A 315 -3.81 23.65 -1.87
C LYS A 315 -5.05 22.97 -1.26
N LYS A 316 -4.90 22.33 -0.09
CA LYS A 316 -6.01 21.72 0.70
C LYS A 316 -5.71 21.74 2.20
N ASP A 317 -6.75 21.91 3.02
CA ASP A 317 -6.68 21.90 4.50
C ASP A 317 -6.62 20.49 5.13
N THR A 318 -5.94 19.55 4.46
CA THR A 318 -5.92 18.13 4.86
C THR A 318 -5.21 17.93 6.20
N LYS A 319 -4.17 18.72 6.50
CA LYS A 319 -3.40 18.65 7.76
C LYS A 319 -4.28 18.94 8.99
N LYS A 320 -5.13 19.98 8.92
CA LYS A 320 -6.06 20.31 10.01
C LYS A 320 -7.05 19.18 10.24
N LYS A 321 -7.63 18.64 9.17
CA LYS A 321 -8.56 17.51 9.25
C LYS A 321 -7.88 16.29 9.89
N LEU A 322 -6.71 15.90 9.41
CA LEU A 322 -5.91 14.81 10.02
C LEU A 322 -5.66 15.01 11.51
N THR A 323 -5.26 16.21 11.92
CA THR A 323 -4.98 16.54 13.32
C THR A 323 -6.22 16.42 14.20
N GLN A 324 -7.39 16.86 13.70
CA GLN A 324 -8.66 16.69 14.39
C GLN A 324 -9.02 15.21 14.60
N ARG A 325 -8.82 14.36 13.57
CA ARG A 325 -9.08 12.91 13.66
C ARG A 325 -8.11 12.25 14.64
N ASN A 326 -6.84 12.66 14.66
CA ASN A 326 -5.88 12.19 15.65
C ASN A 326 -6.32 12.45 17.08
N ARG A 327 -6.82 13.66 17.37
CA ARG A 327 -7.33 13.99 18.71
C ARG A 327 -8.46 13.03 19.13
N LYS A 328 -9.39 12.69 18.22
CA LYS A 328 -10.45 11.71 18.50
C LYS A 328 -9.89 10.32 18.84
N ILE A 329 -8.87 9.86 18.11
CA ILE A 329 -8.18 8.59 18.38
C ILE A 329 -7.46 8.63 19.72
N PHE A 330 -6.74 9.72 20.00
CA PHE A 330 -6.04 9.91 21.26
C PHE A 330 -6.99 9.86 22.46
N GLU A 331 -8.11 10.58 22.39
CA GLU A 331 -9.14 10.56 23.45
C GLU A 331 -9.73 9.16 23.65
N PHE A 332 -10.00 8.44 22.56
CA PHE A 332 -10.43 7.04 22.62
C PHE A 332 -9.40 6.15 23.32
N LEU A 333 -8.11 6.28 23.00
CA LEU A 333 -7.04 5.49 23.63
C LEU A 333 -6.82 5.86 25.10
N LYS A 334 -6.93 7.15 25.44
CA LYS A 334 -6.81 7.67 26.80
C LYS A 334 -7.96 7.15 27.67
N LYS A 335 -9.20 7.24 27.19
CA LYS A 335 -10.41 6.70 27.85
C LYS A 335 -10.28 5.20 28.14
N ASN A 336 -9.71 4.44 27.21
CA ASN A 336 -9.48 3.00 27.36
C ASN A 336 -8.19 2.64 28.14
N LYS A 337 -7.54 3.62 28.78
CA LYS A 337 -6.32 3.44 29.59
C LYS A 337 -5.19 2.72 28.80
N VAL A 338 -5.07 3.00 27.51
CA VAL A 338 -3.98 2.45 26.66
C VAL A 338 -2.77 3.37 26.68
N VAL A 339 -3.00 4.68 26.66
CA VAL A 339 -1.94 5.71 26.58
C VAL A 339 -2.00 6.68 27.76
N PHE A 340 -0.88 7.36 27.99
CA PHE A 340 -0.77 8.54 28.86
C PHE A 340 -1.24 9.81 28.14
N PRO A 341 -1.49 10.93 28.86
CA PRO A 341 -2.13 12.12 28.29
C PRO A 341 -1.18 12.99 27.44
N PHE A 342 -0.30 12.38 26.65
CA PHE A 342 0.61 13.10 25.74
C PHE A 342 0.82 12.33 24.44
N PHE A 343 0.96 13.09 23.35
CA PHE A 343 1.24 12.56 22.03
C PHE A 343 1.96 13.61 21.17
N LYS A 344 2.63 13.17 20.11
CA LYS A 344 3.20 14.04 19.08
C LYS A 344 2.71 13.60 17.71
N THR A 345 2.53 14.55 16.80
CA THR A 345 2.16 14.27 15.40
C THR A 345 3.16 14.86 14.43
N PHE A 346 3.24 14.26 13.25
CA PHE A 346 4.02 14.74 12.12
C PHE A 346 3.23 14.50 10.83
N PHE A 347 3.07 15.55 10.03
CA PHE A 347 2.46 15.46 8.70
C PHE A 347 3.58 15.37 7.66
N PRO A 348 3.83 14.18 7.09
CA PRO A 348 4.96 13.97 6.19
C PRO A 348 4.73 14.53 4.78
N GLY A 349 3.58 15.13 4.47
CA GLY A 349 3.22 15.60 3.13
C GLY A 349 2.34 14.63 2.34
N PHE A 350 1.82 15.08 1.20
CA PHE A 350 0.96 14.26 0.34
C PHE A 350 1.78 13.21 -0.43
N GLY A 351 1.22 12.01 -0.60
CA GLY A 351 1.89 10.88 -1.24
C GLY A 351 2.88 10.12 -0.36
N ALA A 352 3.17 10.60 0.85
CA ALA A 352 4.08 9.93 1.78
C ALA A 352 3.51 8.61 2.35
N ASP A 353 2.22 8.33 2.20
CA ASP A 353 1.62 7.05 2.58
C ASP A 353 2.01 5.89 1.68
N TYR A 354 2.57 6.20 0.49
CA TYR A 354 3.04 5.22 -0.49
C TYR A 354 1.95 4.27 -1.02
N HIS A 355 0.67 4.60 -0.80
CA HIS A 355 -0.48 3.85 -1.31
C HIS A 355 -1.08 4.61 -2.50
N TYR A 356 -0.47 4.52 -3.68
CA TYR A 356 -1.00 5.14 -4.89
C TYR A 356 -2.01 4.23 -5.59
N PHE A 357 -3.12 4.79 -6.07
CA PHE A 357 -4.16 4.06 -6.78
C PHE A 357 -5.05 4.97 -7.65
N GLY A 358 -5.98 4.38 -8.39
CA GLY A 358 -7.16 5.07 -8.92
C GLY A 358 -6.95 6.06 -10.06
N SER A 359 -5.81 6.00 -10.74
CA SER A 359 -5.49 6.82 -11.91
C SER A 359 -6.06 6.29 -13.22
N ILE A 360 -6.41 5.00 -13.31
CA ILE A 360 -7.01 4.35 -14.50
C ILE A 360 -8.22 3.50 -14.07
N PRO A 361 -9.27 4.13 -13.52
CA PRO A 361 -10.32 3.43 -12.77
C PRO A 361 -11.18 2.47 -13.62
N PHE A 362 -11.79 1.49 -12.96
CA PHE A 362 -12.83 0.62 -13.55
C PHE A 362 -14.04 1.38 -14.07
N ASN A 363 -14.48 1.01 -15.29
CA ASN A 363 -15.71 1.41 -15.96
C ASN A 363 -16.01 2.93 -15.87
N ASN A 364 -14.96 3.75 -15.97
CA ASN A 364 -15.12 5.19 -16.04
C ASN A 364 -15.26 5.65 -17.50
N LYS A 365 -15.93 6.79 -17.71
CA LYS A 365 -16.05 7.41 -19.03
C LYS A 365 -14.66 7.83 -19.54
N GLY A 366 -14.35 7.53 -20.79
CA GLY A 366 -13.10 7.93 -21.47
C GLY A 366 -12.12 6.79 -21.75
N LYS A 367 -11.00 7.12 -22.41
CA LYS A 367 -9.98 6.15 -22.85
C LYS A 367 -9.06 5.69 -21.71
N LEU A 368 -8.87 6.51 -20.67
CA LEU A 368 -8.05 6.19 -19.49
C LEU A 368 -8.87 5.49 -18.41
N SER A 369 -9.39 4.32 -18.76
CA SER A 369 -10.16 3.46 -17.87
C SER A 369 -9.99 2.01 -18.28
N VAL A 370 -10.37 1.09 -17.39
CA VAL A 370 -10.41 -0.33 -17.71
C VAL A 370 -11.82 -0.91 -17.55
N ASN A 371 -12.11 -1.99 -18.26
CA ASN A 371 -13.34 -2.75 -18.01
C ASN A 371 -13.20 -3.71 -16.81
N ASP A 372 -14.26 -4.47 -16.48
CA ASP A 372 -14.27 -5.50 -15.44
C ASP A 372 -13.13 -6.55 -15.56
N GLN A 373 -12.63 -6.80 -16.76
CA GLN A 373 -11.53 -7.73 -17.03
C GLN A 373 -10.16 -7.04 -16.99
N CYS A 374 -10.09 -5.81 -16.49
CA CYS A 374 -8.88 -4.99 -16.45
C CYS A 374 -8.30 -4.66 -17.83
N GLN A 375 -9.07 -4.82 -18.91
CA GLN A 375 -8.64 -4.42 -20.24
C GLN A 375 -8.75 -2.91 -20.39
N LEU A 376 -7.71 -2.27 -20.91
CA LEU A 376 -7.71 -0.85 -21.23
C LEU A 376 -8.84 -0.55 -22.24
N ASN A 377 -9.62 0.50 -21.98
CA ASN A 377 -10.70 0.88 -22.86
C ASN A 377 -10.18 1.18 -24.28
N GLY A 378 -10.84 0.63 -25.29
CA GLY A 378 -10.39 0.70 -26.69
C GLY A 378 -9.19 -0.20 -27.04
N ASN A 379 -8.62 -0.97 -26.10
CA ASN A 379 -7.48 -1.87 -26.34
C ASN A 379 -7.61 -3.20 -25.56
N LYS A 380 -8.32 -4.18 -26.14
CA LYS A 380 -8.61 -5.48 -25.52
C LYS A 380 -7.38 -6.34 -25.16
N ASN A 381 -6.21 -6.01 -25.72
CA ASN A 381 -4.96 -6.74 -25.51
C ASN A 381 -4.00 -6.10 -24.49
N ILE A 382 -4.36 -4.95 -23.92
CA ILE A 382 -3.61 -4.31 -22.83
C ILE A 382 -4.41 -4.47 -21.54
N TYR A 383 -3.82 -5.14 -20.54
CA TYR A 383 -4.41 -5.36 -19.23
C TYR A 383 -3.66 -4.55 -18.18
N ILE A 384 -4.37 -4.01 -17.19
CA ILE A 384 -3.77 -3.22 -16.09
C ILE A 384 -4.25 -3.78 -14.76
N VAL A 385 -3.34 -4.30 -13.94
CA VAL A 385 -3.71 -5.11 -12.76
C VAL A 385 -3.18 -4.57 -11.43
N ASP A 386 -2.50 -3.42 -11.44
CA ASP A 386 -2.00 -2.76 -10.21
C ASP A 386 -3.03 -1.82 -9.56
N GLY A 387 -2.59 -1.01 -8.59
CA GLY A 387 -3.44 -0.11 -7.81
C GLY A 387 -4.15 0.95 -8.67
N SER A 388 -3.67 1.25 -9.87
CA SER A 388 -4.23 2.29 -10.74
C SER A 388 -5.72 2.08 -11.07
N VAL A 389 -6.19 0.83 -11.10
CA VAL A 389 -7.59 0.52 -11.45
C VAL A 389 -8.59 0.71 -10.31
N PHE A 390 -8.10 0.79 -9.08
CA PHE A 390 -8.93 0.78 -7.88
C PHE A 390 -9.22 2.18 -7.33
N ASN A 391 -10.42 2.36 -6.81
CA ASN A 391 -10.74 3.49 -5.94
C ASN A 391 -10.90 3.04 -4.50
N PHE A 392 -9.82 2.96 -3.72
CA PHE A 392 -9.93 2.56 -2.32
C PHE A 392 -10.44 3.74 -1.48
N LYS A 393 -11.67 3.66 -0.97
CA LYS A 393 -12.23 4.65 -0.03
C LYS A 393 -12.08 4.17 1.39
N THR A 394 -12.49 2.93 1.65
CA THR A 394 -12.50 2.33 2.98
C THR A 394 -11.38 1.32 3.19
N ASN A 395 -10.86 0.68 2.14
CA ASN A 395 -9.67 -0.15 2.25
C ASN A 395 -8.42 0.75 2.32
N LYS A 396 -7.71 0.76 3.44
CA LYS A 396 -6.53 1.61 3.67
C LYS A 396 -5.22 0.90 3.38
N TYR A 397 -5.23 -0.43 3.38
CA TYR A 397 -4.07 -1.28 3.19
C TYR A 397 -4.28 -2.20 1.97
N PRO A 398 -4.04 -1.67 0.75
CA PRO A 398 -4.63 -2.19 -0.49
C PRO A 398 -3.98 -3.45 -1.08
N LEU A 399 -2.81 -3.88 -0.59
CA LEU A 399 -2.02 -4.94 -1.23
C LEU A 399 -2.83 -6.21 -1.47
N GLY A 400 -3.61 -6.64 -0.47
CA GLY A 400 -4.41 -7.85 -0.56
C GLY A 400 -5.39 -7.83 -1.74
N LEU A 401 -6.07 -6.72 -1.96
CA LEU A 401 -6.99 -6.53 -3.08
C LEU A 401 -6.27 -6.44 -4.43
N MET A 402 -5.12 -5.78 -4.47
CA MET A 402 -4.30 -5.69 -5.68
C MET A 402 -3.82 -7.08 -6.13
N VAL A 403 -3.30 -7.89 -5.20
CA VAL A 403 -2.87 -9.27 -5.49
C VAL A 403 -4.05 -10.14 -5.91
N ALA A 404 -5.20 -10.02 -5.24
CA ALA A 404 -6.41 -10.76 -5.61
C ALA A 404 -6.85 -10.45 -7.05
N ASN A 405 -6.77 -9.19 -7.49
CA ASN A 405 -7.14 -8.82 -8.85
C ASN A 405 -6.11 -9.29 -9.88
N ALA A 406 -4.81 -9.14 -9.62
CA ALA A 406 -3.77 -9.71 -10.48
C ALA A 406 -3.94 -11.22 -10.64
N ARG A 407 -4.26 -11.94 -9.56
CA ARG A 407 -4.55 -13.38 -9.58
C ARG A 407 -5.78 -13.71 -10.43
N ARG A 408 -6.87 -12.95 -10.27
CA ARG A 408 -8.10 -13.12 -11.05
C ARG A 408 -7.84 -12.99 -12.55
N ILE A 409 -7.08 -11.96 -12.96
CA ILE A 409 -6.72 -11.76 -14.36
C ILE A 409 -5.75 -12.83 -14.85
N GLY A 410 -4.79 -13.26 -14.03
CA GLY A 410 -3.91 -14.38 -14.37
C GLY A 410 -4.69 -15.66 -14.71
N LYS A 411 -5.74 -15.99 -13.94
CA LYS A 411 -6.63 -17.13 -14.25
C LYS A 411 -7.46 -16.94 -15.51
N LEU A 412 -7.86 -15.71 -15.82
CA LEU A 412 -8.60 -15.40 -17.04
C LEU A 412 -7.72 -15.61 -18.28
N LEU A 413 -6.45 -15.22 -18.19
CA LEU A 413 -5.49 -15.28 -19.29
C LEU A 413 -4.82 -16.65 -19.48
N SER A 414 -4.92 -17.53 -18.48
CA SER A 414 -4.41 -18.90 -18.55
C SER A 414 -5.40 -19.91 -19.14
N LYS A 415 -6.63 -19.47 -19.40
CA LYS A 415 -7.60 -20.20 -20.23
C LYS A 415 -7.38 -19.78 -21.66
#